data_AF-A0A0M1P4S1-F1
#
_entry.id   AF-A0A0M1P4S1-F1
#
_cell.length_a   1.000
_cell.length_b   1.000
_cell.length_c   1.000
_cell.angle_alpha   90.00
_cell.angle_beta   90.00
_cell.angle_gamma   90.00
#
_symmetry.space_group_name_H-M   'P 1'
#
loop_
_entity.id
_entity.type
_entity.pdbx_description
1 polymer ?
#
loop_
_entity_poly.entity_id
_entity_poly.type
_entity_poly.pdbx_seq_one_letter_code
_entity_poly.pdbx_strand_id
1 'polypeptide(L)'
;MIQNIRNKTWLCTFLLTIILAGVCIFVSADFAQAQGKSMPVEKLKKISRLSFILRDAYQNSYTVYIFAQDEKSSTLTEKDNWTGNKPGDKHYTGTYKAALVKKGASYGTIQSVNLDLHSVTMPQKWHYTVQSKEKGTPDILMITEWGTSNFNLAKPFIIRSGSLMPVKFVNHNGKKMDDYYPAGRGDGVRMLSDARVQFKFYNNAVTKYAVNTFKLNVNKLELRLADTRYMDYNHPSWPNSGMGDRAYLESLKAAAKKGTLPDQPGIKLGMTHKSLQSTLKKAKLRENGEWGAFYVYPNYAIGFDYYLHELDSNARVMVFNLFAEKRNLYPSTVKLWLGKPNDEYLNEADGVYDMIYNFGSGKLSFHYEEEDGQIFLATIYR
;
A
#
# COMPACT_ATOMS: atom_id res chain seq x y z
N MET A 1 -15.93 -57.58 35.65
CA MET A 1 -16.27 -56.32 34.94
C MET A 1 -16.27 -55.08 35.85
N ILE A 2 -16.25 -55.20 37.19
CA ILE A 2 -16.33 -54.06 38.13
C ILE A 2 -14.96 -53.43 38.49
N GLN A 3 -13.84 -54.17 38.39
CA GLN A 3 -12.50 -53.63 38.68
C GLN A 3 -11.94 -52.69 37.59
N ASN A 4 -12.38 -52.83 36.33
CA ASN A 4 -11.84 -52.05 35.22
C ASN A 4 -12.46 -50.65 35.10
N ILE A 5 -13.58 -50.40 35.80
CA ILE A 5 -14.27 -49.10 35.82
C ILE A 5 -13.67 -48.19 36.90
N ARG A 6 -13.18 -48.76 38.01
CA ARG A 6 -12.65 -48.03 39.17
C ARG A 6 -11.28 -47.36 38.89
N ASN A 7 -10.47 -47.95 38.01
CA ASN A 7 -9.18 -47.36 37.59
C ASN A 7 -9.34 -46.22 36.58
N LYS A 8 -10.41 -46.21 35.77
CA LYS A 8 -10.68 -45.12 34.81
C LYS A 8 -11.18 -43.85 35.49
N THR A 9 -11.96 -43.98 36.57
CA THR A 9 -12.45 -42.82 37.34
C THR A 9 -11.31 -42.12 38.08
N TRP A 10 -10.36 -42.86 38.65
CA TRP A 10 -9.19 -42.27 39.30
C TRP A 10 -8.24 -41.57 38.32
N LEU A 11 -8.03 -42.13 37.13
CA LEU A 11 -7.20 -41.48 36.10
C LEU A 11 -7.83 -40.17 35.60
N CYS A 12 -9.16 -40.15 35.38
CA CYS A 12 -9.86 -38.94 34.94
C CYS A 12 -9.86 -37.85 36.02
N THR A 13 -9.99 -38.22 37.29
CA THR A 13 -9.96 -37.24 38.39
C THR A 13 -8.56 -36.64 38.56
N PHE A 14 -7.50 -37.45 38.41
CA PHE A 14 -6.11 -36.99 38.51
C PHE A 14 -5.70 -36.08 37.33
N LEU A 15 -6.12 -36.41 36.10
CA LEU A 15 -5.92 -35.58 34.91
C LEU A 15 -6.70 -34.25 35.00
N LEU A 16 -7.92 -34.25 35.55
CA LEU A 16 -8.68 -33.01 35.75
C LEU A 16 -8.01 -32.06 36.76
N THR A 17 -7.42 -32.60 37.83
CA THR A 17 -6.66 -31.79 38.80
C THR A 17 -5.36 -31.24 38.24
N ILE A 18 -4.66 -31.96 37.36
CA ILE A 18 -3.46 -31.44 36.68
C ILE A 18 -3.84 -30.36 35.66
N ILE A 19 -5.00 -30.47 35.01
CA ILE A 19 -5.52 -29.45 34.09
C ILE A 19 -6.02 -28.22 34.87
N LEU A 20 -6.69 -28.37 36.02
CA LEU A 20 -7.11 -27.22 36.84
C LEU A 20 -5.92 -26.52 37.55
N ALA A 21 -4.95 -27.27 38.07
CA ALA A 21 -3.74 -26.70 38.65
C ALA A 21 -2.82 -26.07 37.59
N GLY A 22 -2.79 -26.63 36.38
CA GLY A 22 -2.08 -26.06 35.22
C GLY A 22 -2.74 -24.80 34.68
N VAL A 23 -4.08 -24.67 34.74
CA VAL A 23 -4.80 -23.48 34.27
C VAL A 23 -4.74 -22.31 35.26
N CYS A 24 -4.49 -22.57 36.55
CA CYS A 24 -4.32 -21.49 37.54
C CYS A 24 -2.90 -20.91 37.64
N ILE A 25 -1.88 -21.50 36.99
CA ILE A 25 -0.49 -21.02 37.06
C ILE A 25 -0.06 -20.22 35.81
N PHE A 26 -0.90 -20.11 34.78
CA PHE A 26 -0.61 -19.32 33.57
C PHE A 26 -1.44 -18.02 33.39
N VAL A 27 -2.16 -17.55 34.42
CA VAL A 27 -2.90 -16.26 34.36
C VAL A 27 -2.16 -15.09 35.03
N SER A 28 -0.95 -15.31 35.52
CA SER A 28 -0.05 -14.23 35.95
C SER A 28 1.30 -14.31 35.25
N ALA A 29 1.27 -14.55 33.93
CA ALA A 29 2.37 -14.17 33.05
C ALA A 29 2.23 -12.68 32.76
N ASP A 30 2.81 -11.87 33.64
CA ASP A 30 3.30 -10.52 33.40
C ASP A 30 2.46 -9.66 32.46
N PHE A 31 1.53 -8.91 33.06
CA PHE A 31 1.50 -7.48 32.75
C PHE A 31 2.88 -6.93 33.08
N ALA A 32 3.84 -7.08 32.18
CA ALA A 32 4.99 -6.21 32.07
C ALA A 32 4.44 -4.83 31.65
N GLN A 33 3.76 -4.18 32.59
CA GLN A 33 3.42 -2.78 32.54
C GLN A 33 4.79 -2.11 32.54
N ALA A 34 5.24 -1.69 31.35
CA ALA A 34 6.40 -0.85 31.22
C ALA A 34 6.24 0.26 32.25
N GLN A 35 7.09 0.24 33.29
CA GLN A 35 7.06 1.19 34.40
C GLN A 35 7.65 2.52 33.88
N GLY A 36 7.02 3.07 32.85
CA GLY A 36 7.29 4.41 32.36
C GLY A 36 6.91 5.37 33.47
N LYS A 37 7.76 6.37 33.70
CA LYS A 37 7.44 7.49 34.60
C LYS A 37 6.02 7.96 34.29
N SER A 38 5.14 7.98 35.29
CA SER A 38 3.75 8.41 35.13
C SER A 38 3.61 9.92 35.33
N MET A 39 2.67 10.56 34.64
CA MET A 39 2.37 11.99 34.80
C MET A 39 0.86 12.23 34.93
N PRO A 40 0.40 13.10 35.85
CA PRO A 40 -1.01 13.48 35.94
C PRO A 40 -1.53 14.05 34.61
N VAL A 41 -2.75 13.66 34.21
CA VAL A 41 -3.39 14.12 32.97
C VAL A 41 -3.53 15.64 32.92
N GLU A 42 -3.86 16.29 34.04
CA GLU A 42 -3.98 17.75 34.10
C GLU A 42 -2.65 18.47 33.86
N LYS A 43 -1.53 17.85 34.24
CA LYS A 43 -0.19 18.37 33.89
C LYS A 43 0.09 18.18 32.41
N LEU A 44 -0.19 17.01 31.85
CA LEU A 44 -0.01 16.72 30.42
C LEU A 44 -0.79 17.69 29.53
N LYS A 45 -2.07 17.96 29.84
CA LYS A 45 -2.90 18.92 29.10
C LYS A 45 -2.29 20.33 29.06
N LYS A 46 -1.61 20.76 30.13
CA LYS A 46 -0.99 22.10 30.21
C LYS A 46 0.31 22.21 29.43
N ILE A 47 1.14 21.16 29.44
CA ILE A 47 2.50 21.21 28.88
C ILE A 47 2.58 20.69 27.43
N SER A 48 1.57 19.95 26.97
CA SER A 48 1.59 19.38 25.62
C SER A 48 1.32 20.45 24.57
N ARG A 49 1.92 20.29 23.39
CA ARG A 49 1.64 21.12 22.20
C ARG A 49 0.71 20.43 21.23
N LEU A 50 0.76 19.10 21.19
CA LEU A 50 -0.07 18.29 20.32
C LEU A 50 -0.76 17.19 21.15
N SER A 51 -1.98 16.85 20.73
CA SER A 51 -2.73 15.74 21.31
C SER A 51 -3.53 15.01 20.25
N PHE A 52 -3.50 13.68 20.28
CA PHE A 52 -4.20 12.84 19.30
C PHE A 52 -4.99 11.75 20.02
N ILE A 53 -6.17 11.44 19.50
CA ILE A 53 -6.97 10.31 19.99
C ILE A 53 -6.75 9.14 19.04
N LEU A 54 -6.32 8.01 19.61
CA LEU A 54 -6.07 6.78 18.88
C LEU A 54 -6.80 5.61 19.53
N ARG A 55 -7.21 4.66 18.71
CA ARG A 55 -7.68 3.34 19.15
C ARG A 55 -6.65 2.26 18.89
N ASP A 56 -6.47 1.34 19.82
CA ASP A 56 -5.72 0.10 19.57
C ASP A 56 -6.56 -0.91 18.77
N ALA A 57 -5.96 -2.07 18.45
CA ALA A 57 -6.66 -3.14 17.72
C ALA A 57 -7.91 -3.67 18.45
N TYR A 58 -7.94 -3.58 19.78
CA TYR A 58 -9.07 -3.97 20.64
C TYR A 58 -10.09 -2.84 20.83
N GLN A 59 -9.93 -1.72 20.11
CA GLN A 59 -10.77 -0.53 20.18
C GLN A 59 -10.73 0.20 21.53
N ASN A 60 -9.71 -0.04 22.36
CA ASN A 60 -9.45 0.79 23.52
C ASN A 60 -8.98 2.17 23.04
N SER A 61 -9.61 3.22 23.54
CA SER A 61 -9.27 4.60 23.21
C SER A 61 -8.19 5.15 24.14
N TYR A 62 -7.22 5.84 23.55
CA TYR A 62 -6.14 6.53 24.23
C TYR A 62 -5.98 7.93 23.69
N THR A 63 -5.52 8.85 24.55
CA THR A 63 -4.99 10.14 24.15
C THR A 63 -3.47 10.07 24.19
N VAL A 64 -2.83 10.35 23.06
CA VAL A 64 -1.39 10.59 22.94
C VAL A 64 -1.13 12.08 23.13
N TYR A 65 -0.39 12.43 24.18
CA TYR A 65 0.07 13.79 24.45
C TYR A 65 1.54 13.91 24.04
N ILE A 66 1.87 14.94 23.24
CA ILE A 66 3.25 15.23 22.83
C ILE A 66 3.72 16.50 23.54
N PHE A 67 4.80 16.36 24.31
CA PHE A 67 5.30 17.41 25.20
C PHE A 67 6.84 17.39 25.29
N ALA A 68 7.43 18.51 25.65
CA ALA A 68 8.84 18.63 26.03
C ALA A 68 8.94 19.30 27.40
N GLN A 69 9.94 18.92 28.21
CA GLN A 69 10.18 19.54 29.53
C GLN A 69 11.18 20.69 29.44
N ASP A 70 12.03 20.65 28.43
CA ASP A 70 13.10 21.57 28.07
C ASP A 70 12.68 22.52 26.95
N GLU A 71 11.38 22.78 26.81
CA GLU A 71 10.83 23.53 25.68
C GLU A 71 11.26 25.01 25.70
N LYS A 72 11.73 25.49 24.55
CA LYS A 72 12.02 26.91 24.29
C LYS A 72 11.01 27.44 23.27
N SER A 73 10.54 28.66 23.49
CA SER A 73 9.60 29.31 22.57
C SER A 73 10.25 30.51 21.89
N SER A 74 9.99 30.66 20.60
CA SER A 74 10.25 31.85 19.81
C SER A 74 9.01 32.21 18.99
N THR A 75 9.08 33.36 18.32
CA THR A 75 8.06 33.81 17.38
C THR A 75 8.70 33.88 16.01
N LEU A 76 8.02 33.38 14.98
CA LEU A 76 8.51 33.51 13.61
C LEU A 76 8.53 35.00 13.22
N THR A 77 9.64 35.44 12.66
CA THR A 77 9.84 36.81 12.15
C THR A 77 9.52 36.91 10.66
N GLU A 78 9.60 35.80 9.96
CA GLU A 78 9.40 35.70 8.51
C GLU A 78 8.31 34.69 8.18
N LYS A 79 7.75 34.85 6.99
CA LYS A 79 6.81 33.89 6.44
C LYS A 79 7.56 32.66 5.95
N ASP A 80 7.13 31.49 6.40
CA ASP A 80 7.57 30.24 5.82
C ASP A 80 6.57 29.85 4.72
N ASN A 81 6.93 30.20 3.48
CA ASN A 81 6.12 29.87 2.31
C ASN A 81 5.96 28.35 2.10
N TRP A 82 6.82 27.54 2.70
CA TRP A 82 6.82 26.10 2.55
C TRP A 82 5.86 25.41 3.50
N THR A 83 5.75 25.86 4.74
CA THR A 83 4.82 25.28 5.74
C THR A 83 3.50 26.05 5.83
N GLY A 84 3.45 27.26 5.25
CA GLY A 84 2.31 28.16 5.35
C GLY A 84 2.28 28.92 6.69
N ASN A 85 3.31 28.76 7.51
CA ASN A 85 3.48 29.54 8.72
C ASN A 85 3.81 31.00 8.40
N LYS A 86 3.40 31.88 9.30
CA LYS A 86 3.42 33.34 9.09
C LYS A 86 4.12 34.05 10.25
N PRO A 87 4.62 35.27 10.02
CA PRO A 87 5.18 36.08 11.10
C PRO A 87 4.18 36.20 12.25
N GLY A 88 4.66 36.04 13.48
CA GLY A 88 3.81 36.00 14.68
C GLY A 88 3.42 34.59 15.16
N ASP A 89 3.55 33.56 14.32
CA ASP A 89 3.31 32.17 14.72
C ASP A 89 4.34 31.74 15.79
N LYS A 90 3.89 30.94 16.77
CA LYS A 90 4.74 30.47 17.86
C LYS A 90 5.50 29.22 17.44
N HIS A 91 6.82 29.28 17.57
CA HIS A 91 7.72 28.17 17.29
C HIS A 91 8.28 27.63 18.60
N TYR A 92 8.28 26.31 18.75
CA TYR A 92 8.71 25.63 19.96
C TYR A 92 9.75 24.57 19.63
N THR A 93 10.88 24.58 20.31
CA THR A 93 11.93 23.55 20.20
C THR A 93 12.12 22.84 21.53
N GLY A 94 12.47 21.56 21.50
CA GLY A 94 12.70 20.78 22.71
C GLY A 94 12.82 19.29 22.43
N THR A 95 13.09 18.51 23.49
CA THR A 95 13.17 17.06 23.41
C THR A 95 11.79 16.46 23.58
N TYR A 96 11.01 16.39 22.49
CA TYR A 96 9.62 15.93 22.55
C TYR A 96 9.51 14.43 22.87
N LYS A 97 8.59 14.13 23.79
CA LYS A 97 8.20 12.77 24.21
C LYS A 97 6.70 12.59 24.07
N ALA A 98 6.28 11.33 23.99
CA ALA A 98 4.88 10.97 24.07
C ALA A 98 4.50 10.52 25.48
N ALA A 99 3.30 10.88 25.94
CA ALA A 99 2.62 10.21 27.04
C ALA A 99 1.30 9.61 26.53
N LEU A 100 1.02 8.39 26.97
CA LEU A 100 -0.20 7.67 26.60
C LEU A 100 -1.17 7.65 27.78
N VAL A 101 -2.39 8.13 27.57
CA VAL A 101 -3.46 8.15 28.58
C VAL A 101 -4.60 7.29 28.07
N LYS A 102 -4.88 6.16 28.75
CA LYS A 102 -6.08 5.36 28.46
C LYS A 102 -7.32 6.15 28.85
N LYS A 103 -8.39 6.09 28.05
CA LYS A 103 -9.66 6.79 28.35
C LYS A 103 -10.12 6.48 29.79
N GLY A 104 -10.35 7.53 30.58
CA GLY A 104 -10.77 7.44 31.99
C GLY A 104 -9.64 7.39 33.01
N ALA A 105 -8.38 7.24 32.59
CA ALA A 105 -7.24 7.27 33.51
C ALA A 105 -6.92 8.69 33.99
N SER A 106 -6.48 8.82 35.24
CA SER A 106 -6.01 10.09 35.84
C SER A 106 -4.51 10.36 35.61
N TYR A 107 -3.76 9.33 35.20
CA TYR A 107 -2.34 9.40 34.90
C TYR A 107 -2.04 8.85 33.49
N GLY A 108 -1.11 9.51 32.80
CA GLY A 108 -0.51 9.02 31.56
C GLY A 108 0.82 8.33 31.80
N THR A 109 1.13 7.34 30.96
CA THR A 109 2.41 6.63 30.96
C THR A 109 3.33 7.28 29.94
N ILE A 110 4.49 7.80 30.37
CA ILE A 110 5.50 8.34 29.46
C ILE A 110 6.10 7.19 28.64
N GLN A 111 6.11 7.37 27.32
CA GLN A 111 6.59 6.38 26.36
C GLN A 111 8.10 6.55 26.12
N SER A 112 8.79 5.45 25.84
CA SER A 112 10.22 5.45 25.51
C SER A 112 10.50 5.65 24.02
N VAL A 113 9.45 5.63 23.18
CA VAL A 113 9.58 5.76 21.73
C VAL A 113 10.18 7.10 21.33
N ASN A 114 11.15 7.07 20.42
CA ASN A 114 11.66 8.27 19.76
C ASN A 114 10.66 8.72 18.69
N LEU A 115 10.15 9.94 18.83
CA LEU A 115 9.23 10.55 17.86
C LEU A 115 9.95 11.19 16.68
N ASP A 116 11.25 11.44 16.81
CA ASP A 116 12.05 12.20 15.83
C ASP A 116 11.40 13.54 15.47
N LEU A 117 10.88 14.22 16.51
CA LEU A 117 10.19 15.50 16.45
C LEU A 117 11.00 16.51 17.25
N HIS A 118 11.61 17.49 16.58
CA HIS A 118 12.50 18.47 17.20
C HIS A 118 11.85 19.84 17.40
N SER A 119 10.79 20.14 16.65
CA SER A 119 10.10 21.41 16.74
C SER A 119 8.61 21.30 16.40
N VAL A 120 7.84 22.26 16.93
CA VAL A 120 6.42 22.43 16.64
C VAL A 120 6.15 23.91 16.39
N THR A 121 5.52 24.23 15.26
CA THR A 121 5.09 25.60 14.96
C THR A 121 3.58 25.68 14.98
N MET A 122 3.02 26.51 15.84
CA MET A 122 1.57 26.64 15.97
C MET A 122 1.04 27.76 15.08
N PRO A 123 -0.09 27.53 14.37
CA PRO A 123 -0.91 26.32 14.39
C PRO A 123 -0.34 25.17 13.52
N GLN A 124 -0.28 23.96 14.07
CA GLN A 124 0.18 22.77 13.35
C GLN A 124 -1.01 21.96 12.81
N LYS A 125 -1.02 21.62 11.52
CA LYS A 125 -2.10 20.82 10.89
C LYS A 125 -1.65 19.54 10.19
N TRP A 126 -0.35 19.28 10.12
CA TRP A 126 0.19 18.17 9.32
C TRP A 126 0.48 16.89 10.09
N HIS A 127 0.47 16.93 11.42
CA HIS A 127 0.39 15.71 12.23
C HIS A 127 -1.07 15.33 12.41
N TYR A 128 -1.41 14.06 12.21
CA TYR A 128 -2.81 13.62 12.25
C TYR A 128 -2.95 12.14 12.57
N THR A 129 -4.17 11.73 12.90
CA THR A 129 -4.54 10.33 13.06
C THR A 129 -5.28 9.84 11.83
N VAL A 130 -4.83 8.71 11.28
CA VAL A 130 -5.53 7.95 10.25
C VAL A 130 -6.39 6.91 10.95
N GLN A 131 -7.70 7.12 10.92
CA GLN A 131 -8.65 6.25 11.61
C GLN A 131 -8.83 4.92 10.88
N SER A 132 -8.78 3.83 11.65
CA SER A 132 -9.17 2.50 11.22
C SER A 132 -10.67 2.43 10.91
N LYS A 133 -11.01 1.66 9.87
CA LYS A 133 -12.39 1.41 9.44
C LYS A 133 -12.96 0.08 9.97
N GLU A 134 -12.12 -0.76 10.59
CA GLU A 134 -12.43 -2.14 10.91
C GLU A 134 -11.98 -2.51 12.32
N LYS A 135 -12.75 -3.39 12.99
CA LYS A 135 -12.34 -4.00 14.26
C LYS A 135 -11.07 -4.82 14.03
N GLY A 136 -10.18 -4.87 15.02
CA GLY A 136 -8.90 -5.59 14.92
C GLY A 136 -7.78 -4.79 14.24
N THR A 137 -8.06 -3.61 13.69
CA THR A 137 -7.04 -2.71 13.12
C THR A 137 -6.91 -1.46 14.02
N PRO A 138 -5.70 -1.09 14.49
CA PRO A 138 -5.51 0.12 15.26
C PRO A 138 -5.57 1.37 14.36
N ASP A 139 -5.86 2.52 14.97
CA ASP A 139 -5.63 3.81 14.32
C ASP A 139 -4.11 4.08 14.21
N ILE A 140 -3.71 4.89 13.23
CA ILE A 140 -2.30 5.20 12.98
C ILE A 140 -2.06 6.68 13.23
N LEU A 141 -1.14 7.02 14.11
CA LEU A 141 -0.64 8.38 14.29
C LEU A 141 0.43 8.65 13.25
N MET A 142 0.28 9.73 12.50
CA MET A 142 1.27 10.25 11.56
C MET A 142 1.95 11.46 12.20
N ILE A 143 3.21 11.27 12.61
CA ILE A 143 4.12 12.40 12.84
C ILE A 143 4.78 12.70 11.50
N THR A 144 4.80 13.94 11.10
CA THR A 144 5.21 14.31 9.74
C THR A 144 6.13 15.51 9.78
N GLU A 145 7.19 15.47 9.01
CA GLU A 145 8.06 16.62 8.78
C GLU A 145 7.90 17.12 7.35
N TRP A 146 8.41 18.32 7.11
CA TRP A 146 8.45 18.88 5.78
C TRP A 146 9.35 17.99 4.89
N GLY A 147 8.83 17.57 3.74
CA GLY A 147 9.59 16.80 2.76
C GLY A 147 10.04 17.67 1.59
N THR A 148 9.06 18.26 0.90
CA THR A 148 9.27 19.12 -0.28
C THR A 148 8.13 20.16 -0.39
N SER A 149 8.12 20.92 -1.48
CA SER A 149 7.03 21.82 -1.86
C SER A 149 5.65 21.15 -1.97
N ASN A 150 5.58 19.84 -2.24
CA ASN A 150 4.34 19.16 -2.58
C ASN A 150 3.98 17.95 -1.68
N PHE A 151 4.88 17.52 -0.77
CA PHE A 151 4.57 16.47 0.21
C PHE A 151 5.30 16.66 1.55
N ASN A 152 4.80 15.95 2.55
CA ASN A 152 5.44 15.75 3.85
C ASN A 152 6.02 14.33 3.93
N LEU A 153 6.98 14.12 4.82
CA LEU A 153 7.47 12.79 5.15
C LEU A 153 6.75 12.30 6.41
N ALA A 154 5.97 11.23 6.28
CA ALA A 154 5.13 10.69 7.34
C ALA A 154 5.77 9.48 8.03
N LYS A 155 5.89 9.56 9.36
CA LYS A 155 6.36 8.52 10.27
C LYS A 155 5.14 7.95 11.02
N PRO A 156 4.78 6.67 10.78
CA PRO A 156 3.60 6.06 11.35
C PRO A 156 3.88 5.43 12.73
N PHE A 157 2.94 5.60 13.65
CA PHE A 157 2.94 4.98 14.96
C PHE A 157 1.57 4.35 15.24
N ILE A 158 1.56 3.24 15.98
CA ILE A 158 0.32 2.61 16.45
C ILE A 158 0.39 2.34 17.95
N ILE A 159 -0.76 2.14 18.58
CA ILE A 159 -0.81 1.63 19.94
C ILE A 159 -0.93 0.10 19.90
N ARG A 160 0.02 -0.57 20.54
CA ARG A 160 0.01 -2.03 20.71
C ARG A 160 0.32 -2.35 22.16
N SER A 161 -0.56 -3.11 22.80
CA SER A 161 -0.40 -3.55 24.19
C SER A 161 -0.14 -2.39 25.17
N GLY A 162 -0.82 -1.26 24.99
CA GLY A 162 -0.67 -0.09 25.86
C GLY A 162 0.60 0.75 25.65
N SER A 163 1.35 0.49 24.57
CA SER A 163 2.56 1.23 24.21
C SER A 163 2.43 1.84 22.82
N LEU A 164 2.95 3.06 22.64
CA LEU A 164 3.09 3.71 21.35
C LEU A 164 4.33 3.16 20.63
N MET A 165 4.13 2.51 19.49
CA MET A 165 5.16 1.79 18.75
C MET A 165 5.32 2.38 17.34
N PRO A 166 6.56 2.59 16.86
CA PRO A 166 6.81 2.99 15.49
C PRO A 166 6.49 1.82 14.54
N VAL A 167 6.00 2.14 13.35
CA VAL A 167 5.73 1.17 12.29
C VAL A 167 6.71 1.41 11.14
N LYS A 168 7.38 0.35 10.68
CA LYS A 168 8.41 0.44 9.64
C LYS A 168 7.80 0.23 8.26
N PHE A 169 8.32 0.91 7.25
CA PHE A 169 7.97 0.58 5.86
C PHE A 169 8.87 -0.55 5.36
N VAL A 170 8.26 -1.51 4.67
CA VAL A 170 8.97 -2.59 3.97
C VAL A 170 8.42 -2.74 2.56
N ASN A 171 9.28 -3.10 1.62
CA ASN A 171 8.86 -3.37 0.25
C ASN A 171 8.04 -4.67 0.16
N HIS A 172 7.56 -5.02 -1.03
CA HIS A 172 6.71 -6.21 -1.20
C HIS A 172 7.42 -7.53 -0.83
N ASN A 173 8.76 -7.57 -0.90
CA ASN A 173 9.61 -8.70 -0.50
C ASN A 173 9.98 -8.68 0.99
N GLY A 174 9.55 -7.67 1.75
CA GLY A 174 9.85 -7.54 3.18
C GLY A 174 11.21 -6.89 3.48
N LYS A 175 11.92 -6.34 2.49
CA LYS A 175 13.14 -5.56 2.72
C LYS A 175 12.77 -4.20 3.32
N LYS A 176 13.53 -3.78 4.35
CA LYS A 176 13.39 -2.46 4.99
C LYS A 176 13.48 -1.34 3.95
N MET A 177 12.58 -0.38 4.06
CA MET A 177 12.60 0.93 3.39
C MET A 177 12.94 2.01 4.42
N ASP A 178 12.87 3.28 4.03
CA ASP A 178 13.01 4.38 4.97
C ASP A 178 11.96 4.30 6.09
N ASP A 179 12.28 4.89 7.25
CA ASP A 179 11.38 4.91 8.41
C ASP A 179 10.25 5.98 8.27
N TYR A 180 10.20 6.66 7.12
CA TYR A 180 9.17 7.61 6.72
C TYR A 180 8.67 7.33 5.30
N TYR A 181 7.55 7.93 4.91
CA TYR A 181 7.03 7.84 3.55
C TYR A 181 6.41 9.16 3.04
N PRO A 182 6.58 9.51 1.75
CA PRO A 182 5.95 10.69 1.18
C PRO A 182 4.42 10.66 1.27
N ALA A 183 3.84 11.74 1.75
CA ALA A 183 2.40 11.95 1.86
C ALA A 183 2.04 13.38 1.42
N GLY A 184 1.12 13.50 0.47
CA GLY A 184 0.55 14.78 0.06
C GLY A 184 -0.03 15.54 1.26
N ARG A 185 0.05 16.88 1.20
CA ARG A 185 -0.36 17.72 2.31
C ARG A 185 -1.88 17.70 2.47
N GLY A 186 -2.36 17.55 3.71
CA GLY A 186 -3.79 17.51 4.02
C GLY A 186 -4.38 16.11 3.84
N ASP A 187 -4.71 15.73 2.61
CA ASP A 187 -5.45 14.49 2.32
C ASP A 187 -4.55 13.31 1.91
N GLY A 188 -3.22 13.44 1.90
CA GLY A 188 -2.30 12.49 1.27
C GLY A 188 -2.18 11.09 1.89
N VAL A 189 -2.96 10.78 2.93
CA VAL A 189 -3.04 9.42 3.48
C VAL A 189 -4.48 9.05 3.79
N ARG A 190 -4.86 7.81 3.47
CA ARG A 190 -6.15 7.24 3.89
C ARG A 190 -6.07 5.76 4.26
N MET A 191 -6.98 5.33 5.13
CA MET A 191 -7.20 3.91 5.43
C MET A 191 -8.22 3.28 4.47
N LEU A 192 -7.94 2.06 4.06
CA LEU A 192 -8.80 1.14 3.32
C LEU A 192 -9.17 -0.07 4.18
N SER A 193 -10.06 -0.92 3.66
CA SER A 193 -10.36 -2.23 4.26
C SER A 193 -9.15 -3.17 4.27
N ASP A 194 -9.18 -4.18 5.14
CA ASP A 194 -8.14 -5.20 5.32
C ASP A 194 -6.80 -4.60 5.79
N ALA A 195 -6.89 -3.67 6.75
CA ALA A 195 -5.75 -2.98 7.37
C ALA A 195 -4.78 -2.35 6.36
N ARG A 196 -5.31 -1.81 5.25
CA ARG A 196 -4.49 -1.18 4.20
C ARG A 196 -4.47 0.33 4.33
N VAL A 197 -3.32 0.93 4.06
CA VAL A 197 -3.09 2.37 4.12
C VAL A 197 -2.56 2.83 2.76
N GLN A 198 -3.17 3.86 2.19
CA GLN A 198 -2.70 4.46 0.94
C GLN A 198 -2.01 5.79 1.22
N PHE A 199 -0.89 5.99 0.55
CA PHE A 199 -0.14 7.24 0.52
C PHE A 199 -0.21 7.79 -0.90
N LYS A 200 -0.63 9.05 -1.05
CA LYS A 200 -0.69 9.76 -2.33
C LYS A 200 0.21 10.98 -2.26
N PHE A 201 1.11 11.14 -3.23
CA PHE A 201 1.96 12.31 -3.36
C PHE A 201 2.23 12.59 -4.84
N TYR A 202 2.52 13.84 -5.19
CA TYR A 202 2.85 14.18 -6.57
C TYR A 202 4.34 13.88 -6.84
N ASN A 203 4.60 13.07 -7.86
CA ASN A 203 5.94 12.69 -8.27
C ASN A 203 6.37 13.55 -9.48
N ASN A 204 7.29 14.48 -9.25
CA ASN A 204 7.79 15.39 -10.28
C ASN A 204 8.56 14.68 -11.39
N ALA A 205 9.16 13.50 -11.13
CA ALA A 205 9.95 12.77 -12.12
C ALA A 205 9.08 12.24 -13.27
N VAL A 206 7.81 11.92 -13.00
CA VAL A 206 6.86 11.41 -14.01
C VAL A 206 5.67 12.33 -14.23
N THR A 207 5.57 13.45 -13.51
CA THR A 207 4.47 14.43 -13.56
C THR A 207 3.08 13.85 -13.25
N LYS A 208 3.03 12.84 -12.36
CA LYS A 208 1.79 12.14 -11.94
C LYS A 208 1.68 12.08 -10.42
N TYR A 209 0.48 11.85 -9.91
CA TYR A 209 0.31 11.39 -8.53
C TYR A 209 0.71 9.92 -8.41
N ALA A 210 1.67 9.63 -7.54
CA ALA A 210 1.98 8.27 -7.11
C ALA A 210 1.06 7.90 -5.94
N VAL A 211 0.44 6.72 -6.03
CA VAL A 211 -0.39 6.15 -4.98
C VAL A 211 0.16 4.79 -4.59
N ASN A 212 0.71 4.70 -3.38
CA ASN A 212 1.29 3.46 -2.86
C ASN A 212 0.43 2.93 -1.72
N THR A 213 0.02 1.67 -1.84
CA THR A 213 -0.83 0.98 -0.87
C THR A 213 0.03 0.04 -0.05
N PHE A 214 0.00 0.20 1.26
CA PHE A 214 0.66 -0.67 2.22
C PHE A 214 -0.36 -1.49 2.99
N LYS A 215 -0.01 -2.72 3.37
CA LYS A 215 -0.78 -3.54 4.32
C LYS A 215 -0.10 -3.51 5.68
N LEU A 216 -0.84 -3.11 6.71
CA LEU A 216 -0.37 -3.07 8.09
C LEU A 216 -0.31 -4.48 8.67
N ASN A 217 0.85 -4.86 9.18
CA ASN A 217 1.04 -6.01 10.04
C ASN A 217 1.31 -5.53 11.47
N VAL A 218 0.27 -5.56 12.30
CA VAL A 218 0.34 -5.10 13.70
C VAL A 218 1.36 -5.90 14.52
N ASN A 219 1.48 -7.21 14.25
CA ASN A 219 2.38 -8.09 15.00
C ASN A 219 3.85 -7.83 14.68
N LYS A 220 4.17 -7.50 13.42
CA LYS A 220 5.53 -7.18 12.98
C LYS A 220 5.89 -5.70 13.11
N LEU A 221 4.89 -4.84 13.34
CA LEU A 221 5.04 -3.38 13.30
C LEU A 221 5.56 -2.92 11.93
N GLU A 222 4.95 -3.45 10.86
CA GLU A 222 5.36 -3.18 9.48
C GLU A 222 4.18 -2.70 8.62
N LEU A 223 4.43 -1.74 7.74
CA LEU A 223 3.61 -1.41 6.58
C LEU A 223 4.31 -2.00 5.36
N ARG A 224 3.77 -3.10 4.83
CA ARG A 224 4.32 -3.79 3.65
C ARG A 224 3.70 -3.27 2.37
N LEU A 225 4.51 -2.84 1.41
CA LEU A 225 4.03 -2.41 0.10
C LEU A 225 3.24 -3.55 -0.55
N ALA A 226 1.96 -3.29 -0.81
CA ALA A 226 1.00 -4.26 -1.29
C ALA A 226 0.54 -3.96 -2.72
N ASP A 227 0.54 -2.69 -3.12
CA ASP A 227 0.16 -2.24 -4.46
C ASP A 227 0.71 -0.84 -4.77
N THR A 228 0.80 -0.48 -6.06
CA THR A 228 1.20 0.86 -6.56
C THR A 228 0.20 1.33 -7.61
N ARG A 229 0.19 2.65 -7.90
CA ARG A 229 -0.50 3.21 -9.06
C ARG A 229 -0.04 4.63 -9.35
N TYR A 230 0.12 4.98 -10.62
CA TYR A 230 0.16 6.38 -11.04
C TYR A 230 -1.20 6.89 -11.51
N MET A 231 -1.45 8.16 -11.26
CA MET A 231 -2.69 8.84 -11.61
C MET A 231 -2.42 10.21 -12.20
N ASP A 232 -3.23 10.59 -13.18
CA ASP A 232 -3.16 11.94 -13.75
C ASP A 232 -3.48 13.00 -12.71
N TYR A 233 -2.84 14.17 -12.84
CA TYR A 233 -3.02 15.28 -11.88
C TYR A 233 -4.48 15.74 -11.80
N ASN A 234 -5.21 15.64 -12.91
CA ASN A 234 -6.61 16.06 -13.05
C ASN A 234 -7.60 14.98 -12.59
N HIS A 235 -7.14 13.82 -12.12
CA HIS A 235 -8.02 12.75 -11.65
C HIS A 235 -8.32 12.92 -10.15
N PRO A 236 -9.55 13.31 -9.76
CA PRO A 236 -9.82 13.74 -8.39
C PRO A 236 -9.96 12.58 -7.40
N SER A 237 -10.30 11.38 -7.87
CA SER A 237 -10.62 10.24 -6.99
C SER A 237 -9.41 9.33 -6.78
N TRP A 238 -9.26 8.85 -5.55
CA TRP A 238 -8.28 7.85 -5.17
C TRP A 238 -8.61 6.47 -5.75
N PRO A 239 -7.62 5.63 -6.07
CA PRO A 239 -7.88 4.30 -6.59
C PRO A 239 -8.35 3.40 -5.46
N ASN A 240 -9.48 2.71 -5.68
CA ASN A 240 -10.00 1.75 -4.72
C ASN A 240 -9.11 0.51 -4.63
N SER A 241 -9.33 -0.25 -3.56
CA SER A 241 -8.71 -1.55 -3.32
C SER A 241 -8.75 -2.47 -4.55
N GLY A 242 -7.60 -3.05 -4.93
CA GLY A 242 -7.50 -4.00 -6.04
C GLY A 242 -7.46 -3.36 -7.43
N MET A 243 -7.39 -2.02 -7.51
CA MET A 243 -7.24 -1.29 -8.77
C MET A 243 -5.80 -0.85 -9.06
N GLY A 244 -4.81 -1.28 -8.28
CA GLY A 244 -3.41 -0.92 -8.51
C GLY A 244 -2.71 -1.81 -9.54
N ASP A 245 -1.46 -1.46 -9.82
CA ASP A 245 -0.63 -2.05 -10.85
C ASP A 245 -0.33 -3.52 -10.56
N ARG A 246 -0.16 -3.91 -9.29
CA ARG A 246 0.10 -5.32 -8.94
C ARG A 246 -1.04 -6.22 -9.40
N ALA A 247 -2.28 -5.84 -9.08
CA ALA A 247 -3.45 -6.62 -9.43
C ALA A 247 -3.64 -6.70 -10.95
N TYR A 248 -3.40 -5.58 -11.64
CA TYR A 248 -3.43 -5.53 -13.11
C TYR A 248 -2.36 -6.44 -13.74
N LEU A 249 -1.11 -6.34 -13.29
CA LEU A 249 0.01 -7.12 -13.81
C LEU A 249 -0.14 -8.62 -13.52
N GLU A 250 -0.65 -9.01 -12.36
CA GLU A 250 -0.97 -10.42 -12.08
C GLU A 250 -2.10 -10.94 -12.98
N SER A 251 -3.08 -10.10 -13.34
CA SER A 251 -4.09 -10.44 -14.35
C SER A 251 -3.48 -10.68 -15.73
N LEU A 252 -2.58 -9.78 -16.18
CA LEU A 252 -1.88 -9.93 -17.46
C LEU A 252 -1.00 -11.19 -17.49
N LYS A 253 -0.26 -11.45 -16.41
CA LYS A 253 0.54 -12.67 -16.24
C LYS A 253 -0.31 -13.94 -16.30
N ALA A 254 -1.47 -13.94 -15.64
CA ALA A 254 -2.39 -15.08 -15.68
C ALA A 254 -2.98 -15.28 -17.08
N ALA A 255 -3.30 -14.20 -17.77
CA ALA A 255 -3.80 -14.21 -19.15
C ALA A 255 -2.73 -14.71 -20.13
N ALA A 256 -1.48 -14.25 -20.01
CA ALA A 256 -0.36 -14.72 -20.82
C ALA A 256 -0.09 -16.21 -20.63
N LYS A 257 -0.06 -16.70 -19.37
CA LYS A 257 0.08 -18.14 -19.05
C LYS A 257 -0.98 -19.00 -19.74
N LYS A 258 -2.20 -18.51 -19.85
CA LYS A 258 -3.33 -19.25 -20.42
C LYS A 258 -3.52 -18.97 -21.92
N GLY A 259 -2.82 -18.00 -22.48
CA GLY A 259 -3.03 -17.48 -23.82
C GLY A 259 -4.46 -16.98 -24.02
N THR A 260 -4.98 -16.17 -23.10
CA THR A 260 -6.36 -15.65 -23.13
C THR A 260 -6.41 -14.14 -23.10
N LEU A 261 -7.49 -13.54 -23.60
CA LEU A 261 -7.74 -12.11 -23.45
C LEU A 261 -8.16 -11.80 -21.99
N PRO A 262 -7.50 -10.88 -21.24
CA PRO A 262 -7.71 -10.72 -19.80
C PRO A 262 -9.17 -10.50 -19.36
N ASP A 263 -9.89 -9.60 -20.03
CA ASP A 263 -11.28 -9.26 -19.69
C ASP A 263 -12.31 -10.15 -20.40
N GLN A 264 -11.86 -11.07 -21.26
CA GLN A 264 -12.69 -12.01 -22.01
C GLN A 264 -11.98 -13.37 -22.11
N PRO A 265 -11.84 -14.11 -21.00
CA PRO A 265 -11.03 -15.32 -20.93
C PRO A 265 -11.55 -16.47 -21.83
N GLY A 266 -12.76 -16.34 -22.37
CA GLY A 266 -13.30 -17.22 -23.40
C GLY A 266 -12.59 -17.10 -24.75
N ILE A 267 -11.94 -15.96 -25.04
CA ILE A 267 -11.18 -15.74 -26.27
C ILE A 267 -9.72 -16.11 -26.01
N LYS A 268 -9.18 -17.01 -26.85
CA LYS A 268 -7.84 -17.60 -26.67
C LYS A 268 -6.99 -17.51 -27.93
N LEU A 269 -5.68 -17.45 -27.73
CA LEU A 269 -4.70 -17.67 -28.79
C LEU A 269 -4.92 -19.05 -29.43
N GLY A 270 -4.83 -19.10 -30.75
CA GLY A 270 -5.08 -20.26 -31.58
C GLY A 270 -6.55 -20.51 -31.95
N MET A 271 -7.50 -19.77 -31.38
CA MET A 271 -8.91 -19.84 -31.81
C MET A 271 -9.06 -19.38 -33.26
N THR A 272 -9.86 -20.09 -34.03
CA THR A 272 -10.12 -19.71 -35.43
C THR A 272 -11.08 -18.52 -35.49
N HIS A 273 -10.96 -17.71 -36.54
CA HIS A 273 -11.82 -16.58 -36.81
C HIS A 273 -13.30 -17.01 -36.83
N LYS A 274 -13.61 -18.17 -37.42
CA LYS A 274 -14.94 -18.79 -37.38
C LYS A 274 -15.47 -18.98 -35.96
N SER A 275 -14.65 -19.51 -35.05
CA SER A 275 -15.06 -19.77 -33.67
C SER A 275 -15.33 -18.49 -32.86
N LEU A 276 -14.85 -17.35 -33.36
CA LEU A 276 -14.96 -16.06 -32.70
C LEU A 276 -16.11 -15.19 -33.23
N GLN A 277 -16.69 -15.52 -34.40
CA GLN A 277 -17.72 -14.71 -35.05
C GLN A 277 -18.94 -14.44 -34.16
N SER A 278 -19.35 -15.39 -33.31
CA SER A 278 -20.48 -15.22 -32.39
C SER A 278 -20.12 -14.47 -31.10
N THR A 279 -18.84 -14.35 -30.78
CA THR A 279 -18.35 -13.81 -29.51
C THR A 279 -17.83 -12.39 -29.67
N LEU A 280 -17.26 -12.07 -30.83
CA LEU A 280 -16.69 -10.77 -31.11
C LEU A 280 -17.79 -9.73 -31.37
N LYS A 281 -17.72 -8.64 -30.60
CA LYS A 281 -18.45 -7.42 -30.95
C LYS A 281 -17.90 -6.83 -32.25
N LYS A 282 -18.66 -5.93 -32.86
CA LYS A 282 -18.18 -5.13 -34.01
C LYS A 282 -16.92 -4.37 -33.62
N ALA A 283 -15.83 -4.60 -34.35
CA ALA A 283 -14.58 -3.88 -34.18
C ALA A 283 -14.77 -2.39 -34.55
N LYS A 284 -14.03 -1.50 -33.88
CA LYS A 284 -13.98 -0.07 -34.20
C LYS A 284 -13.28 0.14 -35.55
N LEU A 285 -12.19 -0.61 -35.76
CA LEU A 285 -11.38 -0.57 -36.97
C LEU A 285 -10.90 -1.99 -37.30
N ARG A 286 -10.64 -2.23 -38.58
CA ARG A 286 -9.93 -3.40 -39.09
C ARG A 286 -8.77 -2.90 -39.92
N GLU A 287 -7.56 -3.36 -39.64
CA GLU A 287 -6.35 -2.92 -40.33
C GLU A 287 -5.37 -4.09 -40.50
N ASN A 288 -4.38 -3.92 -41.37
CA ASN A 288 -3.21 -4.80 -41.41
C ASN A 288 -2.13 -4.19 -40.52
N GLY A 289 -1.57 -4.99 -39.62
CA GLY A 289 -0.29 -4.71 -38.99
C GLY A 289 0.83 -5.45 -39.72
N GLU A 290 2.04 -5.39 -39.18
CA GLU A 290 3.22 -6.04 -39.75
C GLU A 290 3.00 -7.55 -39.97
N TRP A 291 2.36 -8.23 -39.01
CA TRP A 291 2.24 -9.69 -38.97
C TRP A 291 0.83 -10.25 -39.25
N GLY A 292 -0.08 -9.44 -39.77
CA GLY A 292 -1.41 -9.89 -40.16
C GLY A 292 -2.54 -8.90 -39.87
N ALA A 293 -3.78 -9.37 -39.95
CA ALA A 293 -4.98 -8.57 -39.73
C ALA A 293 -5.19 -8.30 -38.24
N PHE A 294 -5.61 -7.08 -37.90
CA PHE A 294 -6.00 -6.67 -36.56
C PHE A 294 -7.45 -6.22 -36.52
N TYR A 295 -8.18 -6.75 -35.55
CA TYR A 295 -9.51 -6.27 -35.19
C TYR A 295 -9.37 -5.40 -33.94
N VAL A 296 -9.57 -4.10 -34.10
CA VAL A 296 -9.28 -3.10 -33.07
C VAL A 296 -10.55 -2.74 -32.30
N TYR A 297 -10.44 -2.78 -30.97
CA TYR A 297 -11.46 -2.42 -30.00
C TYR A 297 -10.97 -1.22 -29.15
N PRO A 298 -11.82 -0.60 -28.32
CA PRO A 298 -11.44 0.61 -27.59
C PRO A 298 -10.19 0.48 -26.71
N ASN A 299 -9.93 -0.70 -26.14
CA ASN A 299 -8.83 -0.91 -25.18
C ASN A 299 -7.89 -2.05 -25.58
N TYR A 300 -8.13 -2.71 -26.71
CA TYR A 300 -7.34 -3.86 -27.15
C TYR A 300 -7.51 -4.10 -28.65
N ALA A 301 -6.61 -4.88 -29.24
CA ALA A 301 -6.74 -5.44 -30.58
C ALA A 301 -6.46 -6.95 -30.57
N ILE A 302 -7.11 -7.67 -31.48
CA ILE A 302 -6.90 -9.10 -31.70
C ILE A 302 -6.23 -9.24 -33.07
N GLY A 303 -5.01 -9.79 -33.09
CA GLY A 303 -4.25 -10.05 -34.31
C GLY A 303 -4.40 -11.50 -34.77
N PHE A 304 -4.50 -11.69 -36.08
CA PHE A 304 -4.63 -12.98 -36.75
C PHE A 304 -3.39 -13.29 -37.60
N ASP A 305 -3.16 -14.57 -37.89
CA ASP A 305 -2.05 -15.08 -38.72
C ASP A 305 -2.23 -14.89 -40.25
N TYR A 306 -3.20 -14.09 -40.68
CA TYR A 306 -3.45 -13.72 -42.08
C TYR A 306 -3.77 -12.23 -42.22
N TYR A 307 -3.41 -11.62 -43.34
CA TYR A 307 -3.81 -10.24 -43.67
C TYR A 307 -5.30 -10.15 -43.99
N LEU A 308 -5.88 -8.94 -43.93
CA LEU A 308 -7.32 -8.71 -44.09
C LEU A 308 -7.90 -9.24 -45.41
N HIS A 309 -7.13 -9.17 -46.49
CA HIS A 309 -7.55 -9.63 -47.82
C HIS A 309 -7.49 -11.17 -47.96
N GLU A 310 -6.80 -11.85 -47.04
CA GLU A 310 -6.63 -13.30 -46.98
C GLU A 310 -7.37 -13.92 -45.77
N LEU A 311 -8.00 -13.08 -44.94
CA LEU A 311 -8.58 -13.48 -43.67
C LEU A 311 -9.82 -14.35 -43.89
N ASP A 312 -9.64 -15.65 -43.74
CA ASP A 312 -10.69 -16.64 -43.91
C ASP A 312 -11.28 -17.12 -42.58
N SER A 313 -12.05 -18.21 -42.62
CA SER A 313 -12.67 -18.81 -41.44
C SER A 313 -11.69 -19.62 -40.56
N ASN A 314 -10.53 -20.00 -41.10
CA ASN A 314 -9.51 -20.83 -40.48
C ASN A 314 -8.38 -20.01 -39.84
N ALA A 315 -8.19 -18.76 -40.26
CA ALA A 315 -7.27 -17.81 -39.65
C ALA A 315 -7.36 -17.83 -38.13
N ARG A 316 -6.23 -17.87 -37.44
CA ARG A 316 -6.12 -18.09 -35.99
C ARG A 316 -5.68 -16.83 -35.29
N VAL A 317 -6.19 -16.64 -34.08
CA VAL A 317 -5.70 -15.58 -33.20
C VAL A 317 -4.26 -15.86 -32.82
N MET A 318 -3.38 -14.93 -33.13
CA MET A 318 -1.95 -15.05 -32.88
C MET A 318 -1.50 -14.17 -31.71
N VAL A 319 -2.14 -13.02 -31.52
CA VAL A 319 -1.70 -12.01 -30.57
C VAL A 319 -2.87 -11.20 -30.00
N PHE A 320 -2.74 -10.78 -28.74
CA PHE A 320 -3.56 -9.74 -28.13
C PHE A 320 -2.71 -8.51 -27.83
N ASN A 321 -3.09 -7.37 -28.36
CA ASN A 321 -2.50 -6.07 -28.07
C ASN A 321 -3.42 -5.32 -27.10
N LEU A 322 -2.90 -4.86 -25.96
CA LEU A 322 -3.65 -4.19 -24.90
C LEU A 322 -3.15 -2.75 -24.76
N PHE A 323 -4.02 -1.78 -25.06
CA PHE A 323 -3.65 -0.36 -25.03
C PHE A 323 -3.55 0.11 -23.57
N ALA A 324 -2.32 0.39 -23.14
CA ALA A 324 -1.95 0.56 -21.73
C ALA A 324 -1.73 2.02 -21.31
N GLU A 325 -1.77 2.98 -22.23
CA GLU A 325 -1.53 4.41 -21.94
C GLU A 325 -2.35 4.91 -20.74
N LYS A 326 -3.66 4.64 -20.72
CA LYS A 326 -4.55 5.08 -19.62
C LYS A 326 -4.27 4.40 -18.28
N ARG A 327 -3.37 3.41 -18.22
CA ARG A 327 -2.95 2.77 -16.98
C ARG A 327 -1.87 3.56 -16.25
N ASN A 328 -1.16 4.47 -16.92
CA ASN A 328 0.01 5.17 -16.36
C ASN A 328 1.02 4.18 -15.77
N LEU A 329 1.33 3.12 -16.52
CA LEU A 329 2.25 2.07 -16.11
C LEU A 329 3.66 2.37 -16.63
N TYR A 330 4.68 2.07 -15.84
CA TYR A 330 6.09 2.35 -16.18
C TYR A 330 6.96 1.09 -15.99
N PRO A 331 8.07 0.93 -16.74
CA PRO A 331 8.95 -0.23 -16.67
C PRO A 331 9.40 -0.58 -15.25
N SER A 332 9.82 0.41 -14.47
CA SER A 332 10.21 0.24 -13.05
C SER A 332 9.11 -0.41 -12.21
N THR A 333 7.84 -0.09 -12.47
CA THR A 333 6.69 -0.65 -11.76
C THR A 333 6.38 -2.08 -12.22
N VAL A 334 6.56 -2.37 -13.52
CA VAL A 334 6.45 -3.75 -14.02
C VAL A 334 7.50 -4.64 -13.38
N LYS A 335 8.76 -4.19 -13.40
CA LYS A 335 9.89 -4.92 -12.79
C LYS A 335 9.69 -5.11 -11.28
N LEU A 336 9.11 -4.13 -10.60
CA LEU A 336 8.76 -4.23 -9.18
C LEU A 336 7.81 -5.41 -8.91
N TRP A 337 6.80 -5.64 -9.75
CA TRP A 337 5.75 -6.62 -9.47
C TRP A 337 5.91 -7.96 -10.19
N LEU A 338 6.51 -7.98 -11.38
CA LEU A 338 6.74 -9.19 -12.17
C LEU A 338 8.16 -9.75 -11.98
N GLY A 339 9.08 -8.97 -11.41
CA GLY A 339 10.49 -9.35 -11.26
C GLY A 339 11.34 -8.96 -12.46
N LYS A 340 12.49 -9.61 -12.62
CA LYS A 340 13.39 -9.36 -13.74
C LYS A 340 12.76 -9.89 -15.05
N PRO A 341 12.72 -9.10 -16.15
CA PRO A 341 12.30 -9.61 -17.44
C PRO A 341 13.28 -10.66 -17.97
N ASN A 342 12.81 -11.46 -18.93
CA ASN A 342 13.66 -12.38 -19.67
C ASN A 342 14.58 -11.61 -20.61
N ASP A 343 14.02 -10.64 -21.35
CA ASP A 343 14.72 -9.80 -22.32
C ASP A 343 14.22 -8.35 -22.20
N GLU A 344 15.12 -7.40 -22.41
CA GLU A 344 14.82 -5.97 -22.47
C GLU A 344 15.80 -5.29 -23.45
N TYR A 345 15.29 -4.73 -24.54
CA TYR A 345 16.13 -4.13 -25.60
C TYR A 345 15.39 -3.05 -26.37
N LEU A 346 16.14 -2.15 -27.03
CA LEU A 346 15.60 -1.20 -28.00
C LEU A 346 15.40 -1.91 -29.34
N ASN A 347 14.16 -2.02 -29.80
CA ASN A 347 13.82 -2.47 -31.13
C ASN A 347 14.01 -1.29 -32.10
N GLU A 348 15.15 -1.26 -32.79
CA GLU A 348 15.52 -0.16 -33.69
C GLU A 348 14.55 0.00 -34.88
N ALA A 349 13.89 -1.08 -35.31
CA ALA A 349 12.96 -1.03 -36.43
C ALA A 349 11.68 -0.26 -36.07
N ASP A 350 11.18 -0.47 -34.86
CA ASP A 350 9.96 0.15 -34.35
C ASP A 350 10.25 1.44 -33.57
N GLY A 351 11.51 1.69 -33.21
CA GLY A 351 11.91 2.84 -32.39
C GLY A 351 11.39 2.78 -30.96
N VAL A 352 11.15 1.58 -30.42
CA VAL A 352 10.58 1.36 -29.08
C VAL A 352 11.37 0.32 -28.30
N TYR A 353 11.31 0.40 -26.98
CA TYR A 353 11.83 -0.63 -26.10
C TYR A 353 10.82 -1.76 -25.93
N ASP A 354 11.32 -2.99 -26.04
CA ASP A 354 10.61 -4.23 -25.74
C ASP A 354 11.08 -4.79 -24.40
N MET A 355 10.14 -5.06 -23.48
CA MET A 355 10.40 -5.75 -22.21
C MET A 355 9.56 -7.04 -22.12
N ILE A 356 10.21 -8.20 -22.19
CA ILE A 356 9.55 -9.50 -22.41
C ILE A 356 9.62 -10.38 -21.16
N TYR A 357 8.48 -10.99 -20.82
CA TYR A 357 8.36 -12.03 -19.80
C TYR A 357 7.83 -13.33 -20.40
N ASN A 358 8.53 -14.43 -20.12
CA ASN A 358 8.17 -15.78 -20.53
C ASN A 358 7.46 -16.53 -19.40
N PHE A 359 6.28 -17.05 -19.69
CA PHE A 359 5.47 -17.83 -18.75
C PHE A 359 5.06 -19.17 -19.36
N GLY A 360 6.01 -20.11 -19.40
CA GLY A 360 5.82 -21.36 -20.13
C GLY A 360 5.83 -21.09 -21.63
N SER A 361 4.76 -21.51 -22.33
CA SER A 361 4.59 -21.24 -23.77
C SER A 361 3.91 -19.90 -24.08
N GLY A 362 3.60 -19.09 -23.06
CA GLY A 362 2.96 -17.80 -23.22
C GLY A 362 3.95 -16.67 -22.93
N LYS A 363 3.87 -15.59 -23.70
CA LYS A 363 4.71 -14.40 -23.57
C LYS A 363 3.88 -13.18 -23.26
N LEU A 364 4.46 -12.26 -22.49
CA LEU A 364 3.94 -10.93 -22.21
C LEU A 364 5.05 -9.91 -22.50
N SER A 365 4.89 -9.12 -23.56
CA SER A 365 5.77 -7.98 -23.85
C SER A 365 5.13 -6.68 -23.41
N PHE A 366 5.94 -5.70 -23.02
CA PHE A 366 5.55 -4.33 -22.77
C PHE A 366 6.39 -3.41 -23.64
N HIS A 367 5.73 -2.43 -24.26
CA HIS A 367 6.33 -1.51 -25.22
C HIS A 367 6.27 -0.06 -24.72
N TYR A 368 7.39 0.66 -24.87
CA TYR A 368 7.56 2.04 -24.40
C TYR A 368 8.63 2.75 -25.25
N GLU A 369 8.46 4.04 -25.52
CA GLU A 369 9.26 4.77 -26.53
C GLU A 369 10.66 5.19 -26.03
N GLU A 370 10.75 5.63 -24.78
CA GLU A 370 11.99 6.16 -24.17
C GLU A 370 12.46 5.27 -23.02
N GLU A 371 13.74 5.29 -22.67
CA GLU A 371 14.22 4.59 -21.47
C GLU A 371 13.44 5.07 -20.23
N ASP A 372 12.82 4.14 -19.50
CA ASP A 372 11.87 4.40 -18.40
C ASP A 372 10.57 5.17 -18.76
N GLY A 373 10.30 5.34 -20.06
CA GLY A 373 9.08 5.94 -20.59
C GLY A 373 7.80 5.19 -20.21
N GLN A 374 6.66 5.87 -20.38
CA GLN A 374 5.35 5.27 -20.10
C GLN A 374 5.05 4.12 -21.06
N ILE A 375 4.52 3.02 -20.53
CA ILE A 375 4.10 1.87 -21.32
C ILE A 375 2.81 2.21 -22.08
N PHE A 376 2.87 2.21 -23.40
CA PHE A 376 1.72 2.47 -24.26
C PHE A 376 1.01 1.18 -24.69
N LEU A 377 1.73 0.05 -24.77
CA LEU A 377 1.19 -1.23 -25.23
C LEU A 377 1.70 -2.40 -24.38
N ALA A 378 0.81 -3.35 -24.10
CA ALA A 378 1.18 -4.68 -23.59
C ALA A 378 0.68 -5.76 -24.55
N THR A 379 1.51 -6.73 -24.88
CA THR A 379 1.24 -7.74 -25.91
C THR A 379 1.31 -9.14 -25.33
N ILE A 380 0.25 -9.93 -25.54
CA ILE A 380 0.18 -11.35 -25.15
C ILE A 380 0.22 -12.22 -26.40
N TYR A 381 1.19 -13.14 -26.47
CA TYR A 381 1.41 -14.03 -27.62
C TYR A 381 2.06 -15.36 -27.17
N ARG A 382 2.41 -16.23 -28.12
CA ARG A 382 3.13 -17.50 -27.87
C ARG A 382 4.48 -17.51 -28.56
#